data_AF-A0A359EAM1-F1
#
_entry.id   AF-A0A359EAM1-F1
#
_cell.length_a   1.000
_cell.length_b   1.000
_cell.length_c   1.000
_cell.angle_alpha   90.00
_cell.angle_beta   90.00
_cell.angle_gamma   90.00
#
_symmetry.space_group_name_H-M   'P 1'
#
loop_
_entity.id
_entity.type
_entity.pdbx_description
1 polymer ?
#
loop_
_entity_poly.entity_id
_entity_poly.type
_entity_poly.pdbx_seq_one_letter_code
_entity_poly.pdbx_strand_id
1 'polypeptide(L)'
;SQSPAAGMLVQDPRLALPAVDLASPGESWTPQFDLLDSDRFATDFVVETSNQGRASLRFGDGVYAKAPAAAVQFSASYRVGNGLPGNVGAEALTHLIANINGVTGVRNPLPARGGTSPENPEEVRQYAPQAFRTQERAVTPADYAEVIQRHPQVQKAAATRRWTGSWYTMFISVDFKGGLALTPQLEDELRDFLERFRLAGHDVEIDEPQFVPLDIIMGVCVKPGYFRSQVKQALLETFSRYDLPSGQRGFFHPDQFTFGQPVYLSQIIATAMDVPGVKWVEINPNNGSPHRFQRWGRSPNDEIANGQININRLEIAQLDNDPNQPENGKIEFLMEGGL
;
A
#
# COMPACT_ATOMS: atom_id res chain seq x y z
N SER A 1 -18.39 10.63 -2.51
CA SER A 1 -17.18 10.64 -3.35
C SER A 1 -17.59 10.49 -4.81
N GLN A 2 -17.00 11.27 -5.72
CA GLN A 2 -17.20 11.11 -7.17
C GLN A 2 -16.09 10.22 -7.72
N SER A 3 -16.25 8.90 -7.58
CA SER A 3 -15.41 7.96 -8.32
C SER A 3 -15.89 7.89 -9.77
N PRO A 4 -14.99 7.81 -10.77
CA PRO A 4 -15.39 7.55 -12.15
C PRO A 4 -16.21 6.26 -12.22
N ALA A 5 -17.27 6.22 -13.01
CA ALA A 5 -18.10 5.01 -13.17
C ALA A 5 -17.28 3.76 -13.57
N ALA A 6 -16.16 3.96 -14.27
CA ALA A 6 -15.20 2.90 -14.60
C ALA A 6 -14.47 2.32 -13.39
N GLY A 7 -14.20 3.13 -12.35
CA GLY A 7 -13.58 2.68 -11.10
C GLY A 7 -14.50 1.82 -10.24
N MET A 8 -15.82 1.95 -10.40
CA MET A 8 -16.81 1.09 -9.72
C MET A 8 -16.98 -0.29 -10.38
N LEU A 9 -16.32 -0.55 -11.52
CA LEU A 9 -16.40 -1.83 -12.24
C LEU A 9 -15.29 -2.82 -11.85
N VAL A 10 -14.36 -2.43 -10.97
CA VAL A 10 -13.36 -3.36 -10.42
C VAL A 10 -14.03 -4.16 -9.32
N GLN A 11 -14.35 -5.42 -9.61
CA GLN A 11 -14.92 -6.36 -8.65
C GLN A 11 -13.84 -7.36 -8.24
N ASP A 12 -13.63 -7.54 -6.93
CA ASP A 12 -12.85 -8.65 -6.39
C ASP A 12 -13.83 -9.78 -6.00
N PRO A 13 -13.87 -10.91 -6.74
CA PRO A 13 -14.77 -12.02 -6.45
C PRO A 13 -14.58 -12.60 -5.05
N ARG A 14 -13.39 -12.44 -4.45
CA ARG A 14 -13.07 -12.95 -3.10
C ARG A 14 -13.75 -12.15 -1.99
N LEU A 15 -14.14 -10.91 -2.28
CA LEU A 15 -14.86 -10.02 -1.37
C LEU A 15 -16.36 -9.97 -1.69
N ALA A 16 -16.84 -10.78 -2.63
CA ALA A 16 -18.25 -10.83 -2.98
C ALA A 16 -19.03 -11.72 -2.00
N LEU A 17 -20.10 -11.17 -1.45
CA LEU A 17 -21.12 -11.96 -0.75
C LEU A 17 -22.11 -12.58 -1.75
N PRO A 18 -22.72 -13.73 -1.39
CA PRO A 18 -23.78 -14.33 -2.18
C PRO A 18 -24.95 -13.34 -2.36
N ALA A 19 -25.40 -13.14 -3.61
CA ALA A 19 -26.60 -12.36 -3.90
C ALA A 19 -27.87 -13.19 -3.63
N VAL A 20 -28.19 -13.35 -2.35
CA VAL A 20 -29.32 -14.12 -1.84
C VAL A 20 -30.12 -13.27 -0.86
N ASP A 21 -31.39 -13.02 -1.18
CA ASP A 21 -32.37 -12.46 -0.27
C ASP A 21 -33.14 -13.62 0.38
N LEU A 22 -33.02 -13.76 1.70
CA LEU A 22 -33.63 -14.84 2.46
C LEU A 22 -34.60 -14.27 3.49
N ALA A 23 -35.84 -14.77 3.52
CA ALA A 23 -36.86 -14.30 4.45
C ALA A 23 -37.60 -15.46 5.12
N SER A 24 -37.95 -15.27 6.39
CA SER A 24 -38.89 -16.09 7.15
C SER A 24 -40.05 -15.20 7.65
N PRO A 25 -41.15 -15.76 8.18
CA PRO A 25 -42.27 -14.93 8.67
C PRO A 25 -41.82 -13.89 9.70
N GLY A 26 -41.87 -12.61 9.30
CA GLY A 26 -41.51 -11.47 10.15
C GLY A 26 -40.01 -11.15 10.24
N GLU A 27 -39.13 -11.88 9.54
CA GLU A 27 -37.67 -11.69 9.64
C GLU A 27 -36.98 -11.76 8.26
N SER A 28 -36.04 -10.85 8.04
CA SER A 28 -35.13 -10.89 6.89
C SER A 28 -33.76 -11.36 7.36
N TRP A 29 -33.14 -12.21 6.56
CA TRP A 29 -31.85 -12.80 6.86
C TRP A 29 -30.79 -12.28 5.91
N THR A 30 -29.59 -12.01 6.44
CA THR A 30 -28.49 -11.38 5.70
C THR A 30 -27.34 -12.37 5.50
N PRO A 31 -26.81 -12.52 4.27
CA PRO A 31 -25.66 -13.37 4.05
C PRO A 31 -24.39 -12.74 4.62
N GLN A 32 -23.58 -13.55 5.31
CA GLN A 32 -22.26 -13.17 5.83
C GLN A 32 -21.19 -14.14 5.29
N PHE A 33 -19.92 -13.74 5.39
CA PHE A 33 -18.78 -14.61 5.06
C PHE A 33 -18.62 -15.74 6.08
N ASP A 34 -18.70 -15.39 7.36
CA ASP A 34 -18.76 -16.29 8.51
C ASP A 34 -19.69 -15.68 9.58
N LEU A 35 -19.87 -16.38 10.69
CA LEU A 35 -20.77 -15.94 11.78
C LEU A 35 -19.99 -15.56 13.06
N LEU A 36 -18.66 -15.50 13.01
CA LEU A 36 -17.82 -15.36 14.21
C LEU A 36 -18.05 -14.04 14.95
N ASP A 37 -18.34 -12.98 14.19
CA ASP A 37 -18.63 -11.65 14.72
C ASP A 37 -20.14 -11.35 14.83
N SER A 38 -21.01 -12.31 14.47
CA SER A 38 -22.46 -12.14 14.52
C SER A 38 -23.00 -12.24 15.94
N ASP A 39 -23.79 -11.25 16.38
CA ASP A 39 -24.53 -11.31 17.64
C ASP A 39 -25.50 -12.51 17.66
N ARG A 40 -25.71 -13.09 18.85
CA ARG A 40 -26.56 -14.27 19.04
C ARG A 40 -28.02 -14.14 18.57
N PHE A 41 -28.52 -12.92 18.38
CA PHE A 41 -29.86 -12.64 17.86
C PHE A 41 -29.86 -12.18 16.40
N ALA A 42 -28.69 -11.97 15.80
CA ALA A 42 -28.56 -11.53 14.42
C ALA A 42 -29.14 -12.59 13.46
N THR A 43 -29.95 -12.15 12.50
CA THR A 43 -30.52 -12.99 11.44
C THR A 43 -29.51 -13.19 10.31
N ASP A 44 -28.32 -13.66 10.65
CA ASP A 44 -27.23 -13.90 9.71
C ASP A 44 -27.14 -15.36 9.27
N PHE A 45 -26.70 -15.60 8.04
CA PHE A 45 -26.45 -16.94 7.50
C PHE A 45 -25.26 -16.97 6.55
N VAL A 46 -24.69 -18.15 6.32
CA VAL A 46 -23.57 -18.37 5.40
C VAL A 46 -24.02 -19.28 4.26
N VAL A 47 -23.58 -18.99 3.04
CA VAL A 47 -23.79 -19.86 1.87
C VAL A 47 -22.54 -20.68 1.63
N GLU A 48 -22.66 -22.00 1.74
CA GLU A 48 -21.59 -22.94 1.47
C GLU A 48 -21.86 -23.64 0.14
N THR A 49 -20.92 -23.56 -0.79
CA THR A 49 -21.06 -24.22 -2.10
C THR A 49 -20.22 -25.49 -2.13
N SER A 50 -20.87 -26.62 -2.37
CA SER A 50 -20.18 -27.90 -2.56
C SER A 50 -19.50 -27.99 -3.94
N ASN A 51 -18.53 -28.89 -4.07
CA ASN A 51 -17.82 -29.18 -5.34
C ASN A 51 -18.75 -29.61 -6.50
N GLN A 52 -20.01 -29.95 -6.21
CA GLN A 52 -21.02 -30.31 -7.21
C GLN A 52 -21.92 -29.13 -7.61
N GLY A 53 -21.57 -27.90 -7.20
CA GLY A 53 -22.33 -26.68 -7.50
C GLY A 53 -23.63 -26.54 -6.70
N ARG A 54 -23.86 -27.39 -5.69
CA ARG A 54 -25.00 -27.26 -4.79
C ARG A 54 -24.64 -26.33 -3.63
N ALA A 55 -25.41 -25.26 -3.47
CA ALA A 55 -25.33 -24.35 -2.34
C ALA A 55 -26.19 -24.84 -1.17
N SER A 56 -25.65 -24.80 0.04
CA SER A 56 -26.33 -25.04 1.31
C SER A 56 -26.25 -23.80 2.19
N LEU A 57 -27.32 -23.50 2.92
CA LEU A 57 -27.37 -22.39 3.86
C LEU A 57 -27.06 -22.89 5.26
N ARG A 58 -26.06 -22.28 5.91
CA ARG A 58 -25.72 -22.54 7.31
C ARG A 58 -26.18 -21.35 8.16
N PHE A 59 -26.98 -21.64 9.17
CA PHE A 59 -27.46 -20.66 10.14
C PHE A 59 -26.62 -20.70 11.41
N GLY A 60 -26.87 -19.73 12.29
CA GLY A 60 -26.28 -19.69 13.62
C GLY A 60 -26.76 -20.79 14.56
N ASP A 61 -26.09 -20.89 15.70
CA ASP A 61 -26.38 -21.84 16.77
C ASP A 61 -26.97 -21.17 18.03
N GLY A 62 -27.23 -19.86 17.97
CA GLY A 62 -27.71 -19.06 19.11
C GLY A 62 -26.60 -18.56 20.04
N VAL A 63 -25.34 -18.83 19.70
CA VAL A 63 -24.14 -18.16 20.22
C VAL A 63 -23.58 -17.23 19.15
N TYR A 64 -23.37 -17.76 17.95
CA TYR A 64 -22.91 -17.04 16.76
C TYR A 64 -24.06 -16.96 15.76
N ALA A 65 -24.70 -15.80 15.66
CA ALA A 65 -25.98 -15.61 14.99
C ALA A 65 -27.15 -16.42 15.56
N LYS A 66 -28.36 -16.08 15.14
CA LYS A 66 -29.61 -16.70 15.56
C LYS A 66 -29.75 -18.11 14.97
N ALA A 67 -30.02 -19.09 15.83
CA ALA A 67 -30.55 -20.39 15.39
C ALA A 67 -32.04 -20.26 15.03
N PRO A 68 -32.44 -20.58 13.78
CA PRO A 68 -33.85 -20.55 13.42
C PRO A 68 -34.62 -21.64 14.16
N ALA A 69 -35.89 -21.35 14.48
CA ALA A 69 -36.75 -22.33 15.12
C ALA A 69 -36.97 -23.54 14.20
N ALA A 70 -37.19 -24.71 14.81
CA ALA A 70 -37.50 -25.92 14.07
C ALA A 70 -38.75 -25.70 13.19
N ALA A 71 -38.71 -26.21 11.95
CA ALA A 71 -39.79 -26.15 10.96
C ALA A 71 -40.19 -24.75 10.45
N VAL A 72 -39.33 -23.73 10.60
CA VAL A 72 -39.53 -22.44 9.92
C VAL A 72 -39.42 -22.62 8.40
N GLN A 73 -40.38 -22.06 7.67
CA GLN A 73 -40.34 -21.98 6.22
C GLN A 73 -39.61 -20.73 5.76
N PHE A 74 -38.69 -20.90 4.82
CA PHE A 74 -37.92 -19.81 4.22
C PHE A 74 -38.32 -19.59 2.77
N SER A 75 -38.35 -18.33 2.37
CA SER A 75 -38.41 -17.91 0.97
C SER A 75 -37.05 -17.34 0.59
N ALA A 76 -36.45 -17.85 -0.49
CA ALA A 76 -35.16 -17.41 -1.00
C ALA A 76 -35.31 -16.88 -2.42
N SER A 77 -34.85 -15.66 -2.65
CA SER A 77 -34.64 -15.10 -4.00
C SER A 77 -33.14 -14.94 -4.20
N TYR A 78 -32.59 -15.47 -5.30
CA TYR A 78 -31.15 -15.44 -5.53
C TYR A 78 -30.85 -15.16 -6.99
N ARG A 79 -29.64 -14.66 -7.23
CA ARG A 79 -29.14 -14.41 -8.59
C ARG A 79 -28.22 -15.54 -9.02
N VAL A 80 -28.47 -16.07 -10.21
CA VAL A 80 -27.58 -17.03 -10.88
C VAL A 80 -26.77 -16.26 -11.92
N GLY A 81 -25.44 -16.27 -11.76
CA GLY A 81 -24.53 -15.64 -12.71
C GLY A 81 -24.29 -16.49 -13.96
N ASN A 82 -23.98 -15.84 -15.08
CA ASN A 82 -23.68 -16.50 -16.35
C ASN A 82 -22.19 -16.80 -16.57
N GLY A 83 -21.32 -16.52 -15.59
CA GLY A 83 -19.87 -16.68 -15.69
C GLY A 83 -19.24 -15.78 -16.77
N LEU A 84 -18.10 -16.22 -17.32
CA LEU A 84 -17.38 -15.52 -18.41
C LEU A 84 -18.28 -15.09 -19.60
N PRO A 85 -19.24 -15.91 -20.08
CA PRO A 85 -20.20 -15.50 -21.12
C PRO A 85 -21.01 -14.23 -20.81
N GLY A 86 -21.16 -13.85 -19.54
CA GLY A 86 -21.85 -12.62 -19.14
C GLY A 86 -21.05 -11.34 -19.42
N ASN A 87 -19.77 -11.44 -19.76
CA ASN A 87 -18.92 -10.29 -20.06
C ASN A 87 -19.14 -9.82 -21.51
N VAL A 88 -20.11 -8.95 -21.73
CA VAL A 88 -20.45 -8.41 -23.04
C VAL A 88 -19.98 -6.97 -23.24
N GLY A 89 -19.74 -6.58 -24.50
CA GLY A 89 -19.35 -5.22 -24.86
C GLY A 89 -20.37 -4.15 -24.47
N ALA A 90 -19.96 -2.89 -24.53
CA ALA A 90 -20.90 -1.77 -24.41
C ALA A 90 -22.00 -1.90 -25.49
N GLU A 91 -23.21 -1.47 -25.14
CA GLU A 91 -24.41 -1.49 -25.98
C GLU A 91 -24.91 -2.89 -26.41
N ALA A 92 -24.36 -3.98 -25.86
CA ALA A 92 -24.79 -5.33 -26.17
C ALA A 92 -26.09 -5.77 -25.45
N LEU A 93 -26.44 -5.15 -24.32
CA LEU A 93 -27.63 -5.44 -23.52
C LEU A 93 -28.77 -4.47 -23.89
N THR A 94 -29.61 -4.87 -24.83
CA THR A 94 -30.66 -4.02 -25.42
C THR A 94 -32.09 -4.51 -25.17
N HIS A 95 -32.25 -5.72 -24.63
CA HIS A 95 -33.55 -6.35 -24.44
C HIS A 95 -33.91 -6.46 -22.95
N LEU A 96 -35.10 -5.98 -22.60
CA LEU A 96 -35.69 -6.10 -21.27
C LEU A 96 -36.70 -7.24 -21.26
N ILE A 97 -36.50 -8.22 -20.38
CA ILE A 97 -37.39 -9.39 -20.24
C ILE A 97 -38.56 -9.09 -19.27
N ALA A 98 -38.49 -7.98 -18.52
CA ALA A 98 -39.54 -7.52 -17.61
C ALA A 98 -40.40 -6.41 -18.24
N ASN A 99 -41.73 -6.47 -18.07
CA ASN A 99 -42.61 -5.40 -18.51
C ASN A 99 -42.71 -4.31 -17.42
N ILE A 100 -41.94 -3.23 -17.58
CA ILE A 100 -41.92 -2.10 -16.65
C ILE A 100 -42.62 -0.91 -17.32
N ASN A 101 -43.76 -0.50 -16.76
CA ASN A 101 -44.52 0.64 -17.27
C ASN A 101 -43.66 1.91 -17.33
N GLY A 102 -43.66 2.58 -18.49
CA GLY A 102 -42.91 3.82 -18.72
C GLY A 102 -41.47 3.63 -19.20
N VAL A 103 -40.95 2.40 -19.27
CA VAL A 103 -39.60 2.11 -19.81
C VAL A 103 -39.70 1.69 -21.27
N THR A 104 -39.13 2.48 -22.18
CA THR A 104 -39.19 2.23 -23.64
C THR A 104 -37.99 1.47 -24.18
N GLY A 105 -36.92 1.32 -23.39
CA GLY A 105 -35.72 0.59 -23.78
C GLY A 105 -34.68 0.58 -22.67
N VAL A 106 -33.72 -0.34 -22.81
CA VAL A 106 -32.56 -0.44 -21.93
C VAL A 106 -31.30 -0.51 -22.78
N ARG A 107 -30.19 -0.01 -22.22
CA ARG A 107 -28.87 -0.08 -22.85
C ARG A 107 -27.80 -0.17 -21.77
N ASN A 108 -26.65 -0.73 -22.09
CA ASN A 108 -25.46 -0.72 -21.23
C ASN A 108 -24.35 0.16 -21.85
N PRO A 109 -24.26 1.45 -21.49
CA PRO A 109 -23.22 2.35 -21.99
C PRO A 109 -21.78 1.88 -21.74
N LEU A 110 -21.61 1.02 -20.73
CA LEU A 110 -20.34 0.41 -20.37
C LEU A 110 -20.40 -1.10 -20.61
N PRO A 111 -19.27 -1.75 -20.94
CA PRO A 111 -19.22 -3.20 -21.06
C PRO A 111 -19.62 -3.87 -19.73
N ALA A 112 -20.42 -4.93 -19.81
CA ALA A 112 -20.64 -5.80 -18.68
C ALA A 112 -19.34 -6.58 -18.39
N ARG A 113 -18.91 -6.58 -17.13
CA ARG A 113 -17.67 -7.20 -16.66
C ARG A 113 -17.93 -7.86 -15.29
N GLY A 114 -17.01 -8.69 -14.82
CA GLY A 114 -17.08 -9.35 -13.51
C GLY A 114 -17.56 -10.81 -13.55
N GLY A 115 -18.01 -11.29 -14.71
CA GLY A 115 -18.26 -12.71 -14.93
C GLY A 115 -16.94 -13.48 -14.91
N THR A 116 -16.75 -14.35 -13.92
CA THR A 116 -15.59 -15.25 -13.82
C THR A 116 -16.07 -16.70 -13.78
N SER A 117 -15.22 -17.63 -14.21
CA SER A 117 -15.48 -19.05 -13.98
C SER A 117 -15.30 -19.38 -12.49
N PRO A 118 -16.05 -20.34 -11.95
CA PRO A 118 -15.76 -20.90 -10.64
C PRO A 118 -14.30 -21.41 -10.59
N GLU A 119 -13.64 -21.24 -9.44
CA GLU A 119 -12.28 -21.77 -9.24
C GLU A 119 -12.26 -23.30 -9.38
N ASN A 120 -11.17 -23.82 -9.96
CA ASN A 120 -11.01 -25.26 -10.13
C ASN A 120 -10.68 -25.93 -8.78
N PRO A 121 -11.33 -27.05 -8.41
CA PRO A 121 -11.02 -27.77 -7.17
C PRO A 121 -9.53 -28.14 -6.96
N GLU A 122 -8.77 -28.40 -8.03
CA GLU A 122 -7.32 -28.66 -7.92
C GLU A 122 -6.52 -27.40 -7.59
N GLU A 123 -6.91 -26.24 -8.12
CA GLU A 123 -6.34 -24.94 -7.77
C GLU A 123 -6.67 -24.60 -6.31
N VAL A 124 -7.92 -24.81 -5.87
CA VAL A 124 -8.33 -24.62 -4.47
C VAL A 124 -7.50 -25.49 -3.52
N ARG A 125 -7.22 -26.76 -3.86
CA ARG A 125 -6.35 -27.63 -3.04
C ARG A 125 -4.91 -27.15 -2.95
N GLN A 126 -4.38 -26.56 -4.02
CA GLN A 126 -3.02 -26.02 -4.06
C GLN A 126 -2.91 -24.70 -3.27
N TYR A 127 -3.94 -23.85 -3.31
CA TYR A 127 -3.97 -22.55 -2.62
C TYR A 127 -4.52 -22.60 -1.19
N ALA A 128 -5.33 -23.61 -0.83
CA ALA A 128 -5.88 -23.76 0.52
C ALA A 128 -4.81 -23.71 1.63
N PRO A 129 -3.63 -24.36 1.51
CA PRO A 129 -2.57 -24.24 2.50
C PRO A 129 -2.00 -22.82 2.64
N GLN A 130 -2.07 -21.99 1.59
CA GLN A 130 -1.63 -20.59 1.63
C GLN A 130 -2.67 -19.69 2.30
N ALA A 131 -3.97 -19.94 2.09
CA ALA A 131 -5.04 -19.22 2.79
C ALA A 131 -4.96 -19.40 4.31
N PHE A 132 -4.57 -20.60 4.79
CA PHE A 132 -4.30 -20.85 6.22
C PHE A 132 -2.97 -20.24 6.74
N ARG A 133 -2.08 -19.74 5.86
CA ARG A 133 -0.87 -19.02 6.26
C ARG A 133 -1.10 -17.52 6.42
N THR A 134 -2.16 -16.97 5.84
CA THR A 134 -2.55 -15.57 6.07
C THR A 134 -3.15 -15.48 7.47
N GLN A 135 -2.26 -15.34 8.44
CA GLN A 135 -2.61 -15.18 9.84
C GLN A 135 -3.41 -13.87 9.99
N GLU A 136 -4.68 -13.97 10.42
CA GLU A 136 -5.55 -12.82 10.75
C GLU A 136 -5.28 -12.28 12.16
N ARG A 137 -4.12 -12.60 12.74
CA ARG A 137 -3.65 -12.08 14.03
C ARG A 137 -2.19 -11.66 13.93
N ALA A 138 -1.84 -10.56 14.56
CA ALA A 138 -0.45 -10.11 14.70
C ALA A 138 0.04 -10.39 16.12
N VAL A 139 1.11 -11.17 16.25
CA VAL A 139 1.68 -11.57 17.56
C VAL A 139 3.10 -11.03 17.71
N THR A 140 3.92 -11.21 16.68
CA THR A 140 5.31 -10.76 16.66
C THR A 140 5.42 -9.37 16.05
N PRO A 141 6.50 -8.60 16.32
CA PRO A 141 6.73 -7.34 15.63
C PRO A 141 6.75 -7.49 14.10
N ALA A 142 7.27 -8.59 13.57
CA ALA A 142 7.25 -8.84 12.13
C ALA A 142 5.81 -8.96 11.60
N ASP A 143 4.92 -9.63 12.35
CA ASP A 143 3.52 -9.77 11.95
C ASP A 143 2.81 -8.41 11.91
N TYR A 144 3.01 -7.55 12.92
CA TYR A 144 2.43 -6.20 12.94
C TYR A 144 2.91 -5.35 11.76
N ALA A 145 4.21 -5.42 11.44
CA ALA A 145 4.77 -4.74 10.27
C ALA A 145 4.20 -5.27 8.95
N GLU A 146 3.98 -6.59 8.83
CA GLU A 146 3.38 -7.21 7.65
C GLU A 146 1.91 -6.84 7.49
N VAL A 147 1.13 -6.87 8.58
CA VAL A 147 -0.29 -6.54 8.56
C VAL A 147 -0.50 -5.09 8.15
N ILE A 148 0.19 -4.12 8.78
CA ILE A 148 -0.01 -2.71 8.43
C ILE A 148 0.44 -2.40 6.99
N GLN A 149 1.42 -3.14 6.44
CA GLN A 149 1.82 -3.03 5.04
C GLN A 149 0.75 -3.47 4.04
N ARG A 150 -0.34 -4.10 4.50
CA ARG A 150 -1.52 -4.40 3.66
C ARG A 150 -2.36 -3.15 3.40
N HIS A 151 -2.19 -2.08 4.18
CA HIS A 151 -2.90 -0.82 3.97
C HIS A 151 -2.39 -0.09 2.70
N PRO A 152 -3.26 0.40 1.80
CA PRO A 152 -2.85 0.91 0.49
C PRO A 152 -1.85 2.07 0.51
N GLN A 153 -1.88 2.90 1.55
CA GLN A 153 -1.01 4.08 1.69
C GLN A 153 0.36 3.76 2.29
N VAL A 154 0.51 2.57 2.89
CA VAL A 154 1.77 2.15 3.53
C VAL A 154 2.72 1.61 2.46
N GLN A 155 3.95 2.13 2.44
CA GLN A 155 5.03 1.63 1.61
C GLN A 155 5.80 0.52 2.35
N LYS A 156 6.22 0.82 3.58
CA LYS A 156 6.95 -0.09 4.44
C LYS A 156 6.63 0.18 5.90
N ALA A 157 6.83 -0.80 6.76
CA ALA A 157 6.73 -0.61 8.19
C ALA A 157 7.79 -1.42 8.93
N ALA A 158 8.17 -0.93 10.09
CA ALA A 158 9.02 -1.65 11.04
C ALA A 158 8.37 -1.57 12.41
N ALA A 159 8.17 -2.72 13.07
CA ALA A 159 7.61 -2.74 14.41
C ALA A 159 8.62 -3.18 15.45
N THR A 160 8.41 -2.73 16.69
CA THR A 160 9.21 -3.09 17.86
C THR A 160 8.35 -3.22 19.09
N ARG A 161 8.67 -4.21 19.92
CA ARG A 161 8.02 -4.37 21.23
C ARG A 161 8.87 -3.67 22.27
N ARG A 162 8.29 -2.70 22.99
CA ARG A 162 8.99 -1.90 24.01
C ARG A 162 8.25 -1.98 25.35
N TRP A 163 9.00 -2.10 26.44
CA TRP A 163 8.45 -1.99 27.79
C TRP A 163 8.21 -0.51 28.12
N THR A 164 6.99 -0.15 28.49
CA THR A 164 6.60 1.24 28.80
C THR A 164 6.55 1.53 30.30
N GLY A 165 6.97 0.58 31.13
CA GLY A 165 6.98 0.70 32.59
C GLY A 165 5.98 -0.24 33.25
N SER A 166 4.76 -0.33 32.70
CA SER A 166 3.67 -1.16 33.26
C SER A 166 3.30 -2.35 32.39
N TRP A 167 3.52 -2.27 31.08
CA TRP A 167 3.28 -3.36 30.13
C TRP A 167 4.18 -3.19 28.90
N TYR A 168 4.04 -4.11 27.94
CA TYR A 168 4.68 -3.99 26.64
C TYR A 168 3.71 -3.37 25.63
N THR A 169 4.21 -2.42 24.87
CA THR A 169 3.50 -1.79 23.74
C THR A 169 4.22 -2.14 22.44
N MET A 170 3.43 -2.36 21.38
CA MET A 170 3.96 -2.53 20.03
C MET A 170 4.04 -1.17 19.34
N PHE A 171 5.25 -0.67 19.11
CA PHE A 171 5.50 0.54 18.35
C PHE A 171 5.69 0.16 16.88
N ILE A 172 4.96 0.82 15.98
CA ILE A 172 4.96 0.54 14.56
C ILE A 172 5.33 1.83 13.82
N SER A 173 6.56 1.88 13.33
CA SER A 173 7.05 2.98 12.50
C SER A 173 6.63 2.74 11.07
N VAL A 174 5.96 3.72 10.46
CA VAL A 174 5.33 3.56 9.14
C VAL A 174 5.91 4.53 8.12
N ASP A 175 6.46 3.97 7.05
CA ASP A 175 6.89 4.68 5.85
C ASP A 175 5.73 4.73 4.85
N PHE A 176 5.27 5.93 4.51
CA PHE A 176 4.13 6.15 3.64
C PHE A 176 4.55 6.44 2.21
N LYS A 177 3.76 5.93 1.25
CA LYS A 177 3.94 6.25 -0.17
C LYS A 177 3.81 7.75 -0.40
N GLY A 178 4.67 8.29 -1.25
CA GLY A 178 4.78 9.71 -1.55
C GLY A 178 5.40 10.55 -0.42
N GLY A 179 5.87 9.93 0.66
CA GLY A 179 6.36 10.65 1.84
C GLY A 179 5.26 11.43 2.57
N LEU A 180 4.05 10.87 2.63
CA LEU A 180 2.96 11.43 3.43
C LEU A 180 3.35 11.46 4.91
N ALA A 181 3.00 12.54 5.59
CA ALA A 181 3.15 12.65 7.05
C ALA A 181 2.05 11.87 7.76
N LEU A 182 2.34 11.41 8.98
CA LEU A 182 1.34 10.77 9.84
C LEU A 182 0.43 11.87 10.41
N THR A 183 -0.76 12.02 9.84
CA THR A 183 -1.79 12.91 10.40
C THR A 183 -2.61 12.16 11.47
N PRO A 184 -3.24 12.87 12.42
CA PRO A 184 -4.11 12.21 13.41
C PRO A 184 -5.22 11.38 12.77
N GLN A 185 -5.79 11.85 11.65
CA GLN A 185 -6.84 11.12 10.93
C GLN A 185 -6.31 9.82 10.31
N LEU A 186 -5.10 9.84 9.75
CA LEU A 186 -4.47 8.65 9.20
C LEU A 186 -4.03 7.68 10.30
N GLU A 187 -3.58 8.21 11.44
CA GLU A 187 -3.26 7.38 12.60
C GLU A 187 -4.49 6.62 13.10
N ASP A 188 -5.64 7.30 13.25
CA ASP A 188 -6.91 6.67 13.63
C ASP A 188 -7.33 5.60 12.60
N GLU A 189 -7.24 5.91 11.30
CA GLU A 189 -7.55 4.95 10.22
C GLU A 189 -6.68 3.68 10.30
N LEU A 190 -5.37 3.83 10.52
CA LEU A 190 -4.45 2.70 10.66
C LEU A 190 -4.67 1.93 11.96
N ARG A 191 -5.05 2.62 13.04
CA ARG A 191 -5.39 2.01 14.33
C ARG A 191 -6.62 1.13 14.19
N ASP A 192 -7.69 1.66 13.61
CA ASP A 192 -8.92 0.92 13.30
C ASP A 192 -8.65 -0.27 12.37
N PHE A 193 -7.78 -0.09 11.37
CA PHE A 193 -7.34 -1.16 10.49
C PHE A 193 -6.63 -2.30 11.26
N LEU A 194 -5.81 -1.96 12.25
CA LEU A 194 -5.08 -2.93 13.08
C LEU A 194 -5.94 -3.61 14.14
N GLU A 195 -7.08 -3.03 14.54
CA GLU A 195 -7.96 -3.60 15.58
C GLU A 195 -8.38 -5.04 15.26
N ARG A 196 -8.70 -5.33 13.99
CA ARG A 196 -9.08 -6.69 13.54
C ARG A 196 -7.97 -7.73 13.76
N PHE A 197 -6.71 -7.29 13.78
CA PHE A 197 -5.55 -8.18 13.80
C PHE A 197 -4.83 -8.22 15.15
N ARG A 198 -4.95 -7.17 15.98
CA ARG A 198 -4.17 -7.12 17.23
C ARG A 198 -4.66 -8.15 18.25
N LEU A 199 -3.75 -8.62 19.09
CA LEU A 199 -4.14 -9.39 20.26
C LEU A 199 -4.86 -8.51 21.29
N ALA A 200 -5.95 -9.02 21.86
CA ALA A 200 -6.63 -8.36 22.96
C ALA A 200 -5.67 -8.12 24.14
N GLY A 201 -5.71 -6.91 24.70
CA GLY A 201 -4.83 -6.49 25.80
C GLY A 201 -3.40 -6.11 25.39
N HIS A 202 -3.08 -6.09 24.09
CA HIS A 202 -1.86 -5.47 23.59
C HIS A 202 -2.15 -4.03 23.15
N ASP A 203 -1.31 -3.11 23.62
CA ASP A 203 -1.31 -1.73 23.15
C ASP A 203 -0.46 -1.60 21.90
N VAL A 204 -0.94 -0.77 20.98
CA VAL A 204 -0.27 -0.44 19.73
C VAL A 204 -0.09 1.07 19.68
N GLU A 205 1.10 1.50 19.28
CA GLU A 205 1.41 2.89 18.98
C GLU A 205 1.97 2.97 17.56
N ILE A 206 1.49 3.92 16.78
CA ILE A 206 1.95 4.16 15.41
C ILE A 206 2.78 5.44 15.43
N ASP A 207 4.00 5.38 14.90
CA ASP A 207 4.91 6.53 14.87
C ASP A 207 5.52 6.77 13.49
N GLU A 208 6.05 7.98 13.31
CA GLU A 208 6.78 8.35 12.10
C GLU A 208 8.19 7.75 12.09
N PRO A 209 8.75 7.50 10.89
CA PRO A 209 10.12 7.07 10.75
C PRO A 209 11.10 8.13 11.27
N GLN A 210 12.28 7.69 11.72
CA GLN A 210 13.35 8.63 12.03
C GLN A 210 14.06 9.05 10.75
N PHE A 211 13.75 10.23 10.23
CA PHE A 211 14.44 10.73 9.06
C PHE A 211 15.90 11.10 9.35
N VAL A 212 16.79 10.69 8.46
CA VAL A 212 18.22 10.96 8.50
C VAL A 212 18.56 11.95 7.39
N PRO A 213 18.60 13.26 7.70
CA PRO A 213 18.96 14.26 6.72
C PRO A 213 20.41 14.08 6.27
N LEU A 214 20.67 14.25 4.98
CA LEU A 214 22.00 14.07 4.37
C LEU A 214 22.65 15.42 4.06
N ASP A 215 23.98 15.52 4.22
CA ASP A 215 24.78 16.66 3.77
C ASP A 215 25.78 16.18 2.69
N ILE A 216 25.49 16.52 1.44
CA ILE A 216 26.25 16.08 0.27
C ILE A 216 26.81 17.30 -0.47
N ILE A 217 28.13 17.35 -0.64
CA ILE A 217 28.81 18.35 -1.46
C ILE A 217 29.78 17.61 -2.37
N MET A 218 29.62 17.77 -3.69
CA MET A 218 30.50 17.12 -4.66
C MET A 218 30.96 18.06 -5.77
N GLY A 219 32.19 17.85 -6.22
CA GLY A 219 32.77 18.51 -7.38
C GLY A 219 32.28 17.86 -8.66
N VAL A 220 31.90 18.66 -9.65
CA VAL A 220 31.44 18.19 -10.96
C VAL A 220 32.16 18.95 -12.05
N CYS A 221 32.87 18.21 -12.90
CA CYS A 221 33.49 18.77 -14.09
C CYS A 221 32.60 18.58 -15.31
N VAL A 222 32.30 19.67 -16.00
CA VAL A 222 31.42 19.71 -17.17
C VAL A 222 32.23 19.52 -18.45
N LYS A 223 31.69 18.70 -19.38
CA LYS A 223 32.26 18.46 -20.72
C LYS A 223 32.33 19.78 -21.51
N PRO A 224 33.37 20.00 -22.33
CA PRO A 224 33.42 21.14 -23.24
C PRO A 224 32.17 21.18 -24.15
N GLY A 225 31.66 22.38 -24.44
CA GLY A 225 30.46 22.56 -25.26
C GLY A 225 29.13 22.51 -24.50
N TYR A 226 29.15 22.17 -23.21
CA TYR A 226 27.97 22.22 -22.33
C TYR A 226 28.04 23.44 -21.40
N PHE A 227 26.90 24.09 -21.17
CA PHE A 227 26.80 25.19 -20.21
C PHE A 227 26.72 24.66 -18.78
N ARG A 228 27.56 25.20 -17.88
CA ARG A 228 27.57 24.80 -16.46
C ARG A 228 26.21 24.92 -15.79
N SER A 229 25.48 26.00 -16.09
CA SER A 229 24.15 26.25 -15.52
C SER A 229 23.14 25.18 -15.90
N GLN A 230 23.15 24.73 -17.16
CA GLN A 230 22.24 23.68 -17.66
C GLN A 230 22.56 22.33 -17.01
N VAL A 231 23.85 21.96 -16.92
CA VAL A 231 24.25 20.70 -16.27
C VAL A 231 23.94 20.73 -14.78
N LYS A 232 24.18 21.87 -14.10
CA LYS A 232 23.83 22.03 -12.68
C LYS A 232 22.32 21.87 -12.46
N GLN A 233 21.49 22.47 -13.32
CA GLN A 233 20.04 22.31 -13.23
C GLN A 233 19.62 20.84 -13.44
N ALA A 234 20.18 20.16 -14.45
CA ALA A 234 19.89 18.75 -14.70
C ALA A 234 20.30 17.86 -13.52
N LEU A 235 21.42 18.15 -12.84
CA LEU A 235 21.83 17.46 -11.62
C LEU A 235 20.84 17.72 -10.47
N LEU A 236 20.42 18.97 -10.26
CA LEU A 236 19.43 19.31 -9.22
C LEU A 236 18.08 18.62 -9.47
N GLU A 237 17.65 18.54 -10.73
CA GLU A 237 16.44 17.79 -11.10
C GLU A 237 16.63 16.29 -10.85
N THR A 238 17.74 15.71 -11.31
CA THR A 238 18.05 14.27 -11.15
C THR A 238 18.10 13.87 -9.68
N PHE A 239 18.72 14.68 -8.81
CA PHE A 239 18.80 14.45 -7.36
C PHE A 239 17.65 15.10 -6.58
N SER A 240 16.54 15.43 -7.22
CA SER A 240 15.39 15.98 -6.52
C SER A 240 14.59 14.92 -5.77
N ARG A 241 13.68 15.38 -4.91
CA ARG A 241 12.68 14.53 -4.24
C ARG A 241 11.36 14.38 -5.00
N TYR A 242 11.26 14.94 -6.20
CA TYR A 242 10.02 15.06 -6.94
C TYR A 242 9.93 14.02 -8.06
N ASP A 243 8.70 13.74 -8.51
CA ASP A 243 8.50 13.09 -9.80
C ASP A 243 8.97 14.03 -10.92
N LEU A 244 9.75 13.48 -11.84
CA LEU A 244 10.30 14.22 -12.97
C LEU A 244 9.28 14.28 -14.11
N PRO A 245 9.34 15.31 -14.99
CA PRO A 245 8.46 15.40 -16.17
C PRO A 245 8.52 14.20 -17.10
N SER A 246 9.61 13.43 -17.06
CA SER A 246 9.78 12.19 -17.83
C SER A 246 8.98 10.99 -17.30
N GLY A 247 8.32 11.13 -16.14
CA GLY A 247 7.66 10.04 -15.42
C GLY A 247 8.61 9.18 -14.58
N GLN A 248 9.90 9.50 -14.57
CA GLN A 248 10.87 8.93 -13.63
C GLN A 248 10.82 9.67 -12.30
N ARG A 249 11.27 9.02 -11.22
CA ARG A 249 11.43 9.66 -9.91
C ARG A 249 12.83 10.24 -9.77
N GLY A 250 12.93 11.42 -9.15
CA GLY A 250 14.21 11.93 -8.69
C GLY A 250 14.89 10.96 -7.72
N PHE A 251 16.21 11.02 -7.64
CA PHE A 251 17.01 10.07 -6.86
C PHE A 251 16.59 10.04 -5.38
N PHE A 252 16.30 11.20 -4.78
CA PHE A 252 15.88 11.34 -3.38
C PHE A 252 14.36 11.41 -3.21
N HIS A 253 13.59 10.93 -4.19
CA HIS A 253 12.15 10.78 -4.01
C HIS A 253 11.86 9.86 -2.81
N PRO A 254 10.89 10.18 -1.93
CA PRO A 254 10.59 9.40 -0.72
C PRO A 254 10.44 7.89 -0.99
N ASP A 255 9.75 7.52 -2.07
CA ASP A 255 9.55 6.11 -2.43
C ASP A 255 10.81 5.36 -2.93
N GLN A 256 11.96 6.02 -3.05
CA GLN A 256 13.24 5.38 -3.42
C GLN A 256 14.04 4.91 -2.21
N PHE A 257 13.68 5.38 -1.02
CA PHE A 257 14.35 5.07 0.24
C PHE A 257 13.35 4.57 1.27
N THR A 258 13.74 3.55 2.02
CA THR A 258 12.93 3.03 3.12
C THR A 258 13.80 2.59 4.29
N PHE A 259 13.18 2.01 5.32
CA PHE A 259 13.81 1.64 6.58
C PHE A 259 15.10 0.85 6.39
N GLY A 260 16.19 1.36 6.99
CA GLY A 260 17.48 0.67 7.03
C GLY A 260 18.21 0.56 5.70
N GLN A 261 17.72 1.23 4.64
CA GLN A 261 18.38 1.23 3.33
C GLN A 261 19.60 2.16 3.35
N PRO A 262 20.83 1.65 3.17
CA PRO A 262 22.01 2.50 3.11
C PRO A 262 21.99 3.40 1.87
N VAL A 263 22.60 4.59 1.99
CA VAL A 263 22.85 5.45 0.83
C VAL A 263 24.25 5.15 0.33
N TYR A 264 24.35 4.58 -0.87
CA TYR A 264 25.63 4.19 -1.45
C TYR A 264 26.27 5.34 -2.23
N LEU A 265 27.53 5.62 -1.93
CA LEU A 265 28.30 6.64 -2.63
C LEU A 265 28.45 6.32 -4.12
N SER A 266 28.62 5.04 -4.45
CA SER A 266 28.72 4.57 -5.84
C SER A 266 27.46 4.88 -6.66
N GLN A 267 26.28 4.79 -6.05
CA GLN A 267 25.00 5.12 -6.71
C GLN A 267 24.88 6.62 -6.96
N ILE A 268 25.32 7.46 -6.01
CA ILE A 268 25.37 8.91 -6.20
C ILE A 268 26.31 9.26 -7.35
N ILE A 269 27.54 8.72 -7.35
CA ILE A 269 28.52 8.98 -8.42
C ILE A 269 27.98 8.50 -9.77
N ALA A 270 27.44 7.29 -9.85
CA ALA A 270 26.90 6.75 -11.10
C ALA A 270 25.75 7.59 -11.64
N THR A 271 24.80 7.98 -10.78
CA THR A 271 23.67 8.84 -11.14
C THR A 271 24.13 10.19 -11.66
N ALA A 272 25.10 10.82 -10.99
CA ALA A 272 25.66 12.09 -11.44
C ALA A 272 26.41 11.97 -12.77
N MET A 273 27.16 10.87 -12.97
CA MET A 273 27.91 10.60 -14.20
C MET A 273 27.00 10.32 -15.41
N ASP A 274 25.78 9.81 -15.19
CA ASP A 274 24.79 9.54 -16.24
C ASP A 274 24.14 10.84 -16.77
N VAL A 275 24.23 11.95 -16.02
CA VAL A 275 23.70 13.24 -16.47
C VAL A 275 24.46 13.73 -17.71
N PRO A 276 23.76 14.03 -18.83
CA PRO A 276 24.40 14.56 -20.03
C PRO A 276 25.21 15.83 -19.74
N GLY A 277 26.47 15.83 -20.18
CA GLY A 277 27.39 16.95 -19.97
C GLY A 277 28.32 16.78 -18.76
N VAL A 278 28.14 15.78 -17.90
CA VAL A 278 29.11 15.47 -16.83
C VAL A 278 30.31 14.72 -17.41
N LYS A 279 31.52 15.18 -17.07
CA LYS A 279 32.81 14.58 -17.47
C LYS A 279 33.38 13.69 -16.37
N TRP A 280 33.42 14.19 -15.13
CA TRP A 280 33.81 13.44 -13.94
C TRP A 280 33.18 14.07 -12.69
N VAL A 281 33.13 13.27 -11.61
CA VAL A 281 32.64 13.68 -10.28
C VAL A 281 33.74 13.41 -9.25
N GLU A 282 33.96 14.36 -8.33
CA GLU A 282 34.89 14.22 -7.20
C GLU A 282 34.13 14.37 -5.89
N ILE A 283 34.38 13.46 -4.96
CA ILE A 283 33.76 13.46 -3.64
C ILE A 283 34.81 13.40 -2.52
N ASN A 284 36.06 13.07 -2.83
CA ASN A 284 37.07 12.99 -1.79
C ASN A 284 37.45 14.41 -1.36
N PRO A 285 37.59 14.66 -0.06
CA PRO A 285 38.09 15.93 0.46
C PRO A 285 39.61 16.01 0.25
N ASN A 286 40.06 15.99 -1.00
CA ASN A 286 41.43 16.26 -1.39
C ASN A 286 41.54 17.74 -1.78
N ASN A 287 42.72 18.34 -1.59
CA ASN A 287 43.03 19.72 -2.01
C ASN A 287 42.23 20.84 -1.30
N GLY A 288 41.71 20.60 -0.10
CA GLY A 288 40.97 21.62 0.66
C GLY A 288 39.55 21.90 0.14
N SER A 289 39.06 21.09 -0.81
CA SER A 289 37.67 21.18 -1.30
C SER A 289 36.69 20.77 -0.20
N PRO A 290 35.55 21.48 -0.05
CA PRO A 290 34.58 21.24 1.02
C PRO A 290 33.65 20.06 0.70
N HIS A 291 34.15 19.00 0.04
CA HIS A 291 33.34 17.84 -0.33
C HIS A 291 32.84 17.10 0.91
N ARG A 292 31.59 16.63 0.84
CA ARG A 292 30.89 15.96 1.94
C ARG A 292 30.02 14.84 1.41
N PHE A 293 29.97 13.78 2.19
CA PHE A 293 29.01 12.69 2.01
C PHE A 293 28.79 12.10 3.39
N GLN A 294 27.85 12.66 4.14
CA GLN A 294 27.66 12.36 5.55
C GLN A 294 26.21 12.67 5.98
N ARG A 295 25.88 12.32 7.23
CA ARG A 295 24.63 12.77 7.86
C ARG A 295 24.72 14.25 8.22
N TRP A 296 23.65 15.00 7.96
CA TRP A 296 23.56 16.41 8.32
C TRP A 296 23.61 16.60 9.85
N GLY A 297 24.27 17.66 10.30
CA GLY A 297 24.39 18.00 11.73
C GLY A 297 25.25 17.02 12.55
N ARG A 298 25.95 16.08 11.90
CA ARG A 298 26.87 15.12 12.55
C ARG A 298 28.29 15.31 12.04
N SER A 299 29.27 14.96 12.86
CA SER A 299 30.65 14.85 12.43
C SER A 299 30.81 13.69 11.44
N PRO A 300 31.75 13.77 10.48
CA PRO A 300 32.08 12.66 9.60
C PRO A 300 32.41 11.38 10.38
N ASN A 301 31.96 10.24 9.88
CA ASN A 301 32.12 8.92 10.46
C ASN A 301 32.50 7.89 9.38
N ASP A 302 33.55 8.20 8.63
CA ASP A 302 34.16 7.37 7.58
C ASP A 302 33.21 6.95 6.43
N GLU A 303 32.11 7.67 6.19
CA GLU A 303 31.11 7.29 5.19
C GLU A 303 31.68 7.28 3.76
N ILE A 304 32.59 8.21 3.45
CA ILE A 304 33.30 8.24 2.16
C ILE A 304 34.23 7.03 2.02
N ALA A 305 35.02 6.71 3.05
CA ALA A 305 35.94 5.58 3.04
C ALA A 305 35.20 4.24 2.95
N ASN A 306 34.06 4.14 3.63
CA ASN A 306 33.17 2.97 3.59
C ASN A 306 32.30 2.93 2.32
N GLY A 307 32.24 4.01 1.55
CA GLY A 307 31.42 4.13 0.35
C GLY A 307 29.91 4.13 0.61
N GLN A 308 29.46 4.37 1.85
CA GLN A 308 28.04 4.39 2.20
C GLN A 308 27.76 5.21 3.46
N ILE A 309 26.59 5.84 3.50
CA ILE A 309 25.98 6.34 4.74
C ILE A 309 25.09 5.22 5.27
N ASN A 310 25.45 4.67 6.43
CA ASN A 310 24.62 3.67 7.10
C ASN A 310 23.31 4.31 7.54
N ILE A 311 22.21 3.57 7.42
CA ILE A 311 20.86 3.94 7.89
C ILE A 311 20.38 2.80 8.78
N ASN A 312 19.90 3.12 9.99
CA ASN A 312 19.44 2.13 10.95
C ASN A 312 18.06 1.58 10.58
N ARG A 313 17.67 0.46 11.19
CA ARG A 313 16.42 -0.25 10.89
C ARG A 313 15.11 0.53 11.09
N LEU A 314 15.13 1.66 11.81
CA LEU A 314 13.98 2.57 12.01
C LEU A 314 14.21 3.94 11.38
N GLU A 315 15.32 4.09 10.65
CA GLU A 315 15.71 5.32 10.00
C GLU A 315 15.44 5.26 8.50
N ILE A 316 15.16 6.42 7.89
CA ILE A 316 15.00 6.59 6.44
C ILE A 316 15.86 7.78 6.01
N ALA A 317 16.65 7.63 4.96
CA ALA A 317 17.45 8.73 4.42
C ALA A 317 16.56 9.85 3.85
N GLN A 318 16.91 11.11 4.12
CA GLN A 318 16.16 12.27 3.64
C GLN A 318 17.10 13.31 3.02
N LEU A 319 16.73 13.83 1.85
CA LEU A 319 17.41 14.96 1.23
C LEU A 319 16.39 15.78 0.44
N ASP A 320 15.86 16.81 1.09
CA ASP A 320 14.81 17.65 0.49
C ASP A 320 15.35 18.76 -0.39
N ASN A 321 16.57 19.21 -0.07
CA ASN A 321 17.23 20.34 -0.71
C ASN A 321 16.38 21.62 -0.74
N ASP A 322 15.55 21.82 0.29
CA ASP A 322 14.74 23.02 0.48
C ASP A 322 15.58 24.11 1.19
N PRO A 323 15.84 25.26 0.56
CA PRO A 323 16.58 26.36 1.20
C PRO A 323 15.92 26.91 2.48
N ASN A 324 14.60 26.72 2.64
CA ASN A 324 13.89 27.15 3.85
C ASN A 324 14.00 26.15 5.00
N GLN A 325 14.35 24.89 4.71
CA GLN A 325 14.48 23.79 5.68
C GLN A 325 15.77 22.99 5.39
N PRO A 326 16.96 23.62 5.46
CA PRO A 326 18.23 22.97 5.15
C PRO A 326 18.56 21.79 6.09
N GLU A 327 17.93 21.74 7.26
CA GLU A 327 18.00 20.64 8.23
C GLU A 327 17.39 19.33 7.71
N ASN A 328 16.53 19.38 6.68
CA ASN A 328 15.96 18.19 6.02
C ASN A 328 16.88 17.61 4.93
N GLY A 329 18.15 18.01 4.95
CA GLY A 329 19.19 17.53 4.05
C GLY A 329 19.40 18.41 2.82
N LYS A 330 20.65 18.47 2.37
CA LYS A 330 21.13 19.39 1.33
C LYS A 330 22.09 18.67 0.39
N ILE A 331 22.00 19.01 -0.90
CA ILE A 331 22.99 18.64 -1.90
C ILE A 331 23.53 19.89 -2.62
N GLU A 332 24.86 19.97 -2.75
CA GLU A 332 25.53 21.06 -3.45
C GLU A 332 26.54 20.53 -4.49
N PHE A 333 26.50 21.12 -5.69
CA PHE A 333 27.41 20.81 -6.78
C PHE A 333 28.39 21.96 -7.02
N LEU A 334 29.68 21.69 -6.82
CA LEU A 334 30.79 22.60 -7.11
C LEU A 334 31.19 22.41 -8.57
N MET A 335 30.74 23.32 -9.43
CA MET A 335 30.85 23.17 -10.89
C MET A 335 32.15 23.74 -11.45
N GLU A 336 32.84 22.98 -12.30
CA GLU A 336 34.01 23.42 -13.07
C GLU A 336 33.96 22.92 -14.53
N GLY A 337 34.91 23.34 -15.38
CA GLY A 337 34.95 22.94 -16.81
C GLY A 337 33.90 23.65 -17.67
N GLY A 338 33.35 22.99 -18.70
CA GLY A 338 32.28 23.55 -19.55
C GLY A 338 32.63 24.80 -20.36
N LEU A 339 31.59 25.42 -20.93
CA LEU A 339 31.62 26.75 -21.56
C LEU A 339 31.49 27.88 -20.53
#